data_AF-A0A679HLZ8-F1
#
_entry.id   AF-A0A679HLZ8-F1
#
_cell.length_a   1.000
_cell.length_b   1.000
_cell.length_c   1.000
_cell.angle_alpha   90.00
_cell.angle_beta   90.00
_cell.angle_gamma   90.00
#
_symmetry.space_group_name_H-M   'P 1'
#
loop_
_entity.id
_entity.type
_entity.pdbx_description
1 polymer ?
#
loop_
_entity_poly.entity_id
_entity_poly.type
_entity_poly.pdbx_seq_one_letter_code
_entity_poly.pdbx_strand_id
1 'polypeptide(L)' 'MKTDGVTFVDSVVKEMTKEEFIEAHINVVWLNLKEEKRRKKLSDVFDTITK' A
#
# COMPACT_ATOMS: atom_id res chain seq x y z
N MET A 1 -7.21 1.08 -7.22
CA MET A 1 -7.36 2.17 -6.22
C MET A 1 -6.37 3.29 -6.53
N LYS A 2 -6.76 4.58 -6.49
CA LYS A 2 -5.82 5.72 -6.59
C LYS A 2 -5.83 6.57 -5.32
N THR A 3 -4.67 6.81 -4.71
CA THR A 3 -4.49 7.69 -3.53
C THR A 3 -3.18 8.44 -3.58
N ASP A 4 -3.19 9.74 -3.25
CA ASP A 4 -2.00 10.60 -3.18
C ASP A 4 -1.07 10.50 -4.40
N GLY A 5 -1.65 10.42 -5.61
CA GLY A 5 -0.90 10.30 -6.85
C GLY A 5 -0.35 8.91 -7.17
N VAL A 6 -0.58 7.91 -6.31
CA VAL A 6 -0.21 6.51 -6.55
C VAL A 6 -1.44 5.71 -6.98
N THR A 7 -1.28 4.88 -8.00
CA THR A 7 -2.30 3.94 -8.46
C THR A 7 -1.88 2.52 -8.10
N PHE A 8 -2.71 1.83 -7.32
CA PHE A 8 -2.59 0.41 -7.00
C PHE A 8 -3.54 -0.40 -7.88
N VAL A 9 -3.04 -1.52 -8.40
CA VAL A 9 -3.80 -2.43 -9.27
C VAL A 9 -4.50 -3.47 -8.40
N ASP A 10 -5.83 -3.36 -8.28
CA ASP A 10 -6.60 -4.13 -7.30
C ASP A 10 -6.49 -5.64 -7.51
N SER A 11 -6.43 -6.12 -8.75
CA SER A 11 -6.27 -7.56 -9.04
C SER A 11 -4.94 -8.11 -8.51
N VAL A 12 -3.85 -7.36 -8.68
CA VAL A 12 -2.52 -7.76 -8.21
C VAL A 12 -2.47 -7.71 -6.70
N VAL A 13 -2.99 -6.64 -6.08
CA VAL A 13 -2.99 -6.49 -4.62
C VAL A 13 -3.80 -7.59 -3.93
N LYS A 14 -4.90 -8.06 -4.53
CA LYS A 14 -5.72 -9.17 -4.01
C LYS A 14 -5.01 -10.54 -4.09
N GLU A 15 -3.98 -10.68 -4.90
CA GLU A 15 -3.18 -11.91 -5.00
C GLU A 15 -2.03 -11.95 -3.97
N MET A 16 -1.79 -10.87 -3.23
CA MET A 16 -0.70 -10.76 -2.25
C MET A 16 -1.23 -10.80 -0.82
N THR A 17 -0.36 -11.18 0.12
CA THR A 17 -0.60 -10.94 1.55
C THR A 17 -0.38 -9.46 1.90
N LYS A 18 -0.92 -9.05 3.05
CA LYS A 18 -0.77 -7.68 3.55
C LYS A 18 0.69 -7.34 3.82
N GLU A 19 1.44 -8.29 4.35
CA GLU A 19 2.87 -8.19 4.62
C GLU A 19 3.66 -7.99 3.33
N GLU A 20 3.46 -8.84 2.32
CA GLU A 20 4.11 -8.71 1.00
C GLU A 20 3.79 -7.38 0.33
N PHE A 21 2.52 -6.95 0.40
CA PHE A 21 2.11 -5.66 -0.13
C PHE A 21 2.86 -4.50 0.56
N ILE A 22 2.96 -4.52 1.88
CA ILE A 22 3.66 -3.47 2.62
C ILE A 22 5.16 -3.49 2.28
N GLU A 23 5.81 -4.65 2.33
CA GLU A 23 7.26 -4.77 2.06
C GLU A 23 7.62 -4.32 0.63
N ALA A 24 6.81 -4.67 -0.36
CA ALA A 24 7.04 -4.28 -1.75
C ALA A 24 6.94 -2.77 -1.98
N HIS A 25 6.15 -2.05 -1.18
CA HIS A 25 5.82 -0.64 -1.45
C HIS A 25 6.37 0.35 -0.41
N ILE A 26 6.78 -0.10 0.79
CA ILE A 26 7.18 0.77 1.91
C ILE A 26 8.34 1.71 1.59
N ASN A 27 9.20 1.33 0.64
CA ASN A 27 10.35 2.11 0.18
C ASN A 27 10.18 2.67 -1.25
N VAL A 28 8.98 2.59 -1.81
CA VAL A 28 8.67 3.06 -3.18
C VAL A 28 7.76 4.28 -3.16
N VAL A 29 6.77 4.29 -2.27
CA VAL A 29 5.72 5.32 -2.24
C VAL A 29 5.80 6.20 -0.99
N TRP A 30 5.39 7.47 -1.12
CA TRP A 30 5.28 8.43 -0.02
C TRP A 30 6.54 8.59 0.84
N LEU A 31 7.72 8.57 0.22
CA LEU A 31 9.03 8.65 0.88
C LEU A 31 9.24 9.93 1.71
N ASN A 32 8.45 10.96 1.46
CA ASN A 32 8.39 12.18 2.27
C ASN A 32 7.74 11.98 3.65
N LEU A 33 7.02 10.86 3.87
CA LEU A 33 6.46 10.48 5.17
C LEU A 33 7.43 9.59 5.93
N LYS A 34 7.34 9.59 7.27
CA LYS A 34 8.06 8.59 8.10
C LYS A 34 7.57 7.18 7.80
N GLU A 35 8.45 6.19 7.93
CA GLU A 35 8.14 4.77 7.63
C GLU A 35 6.90 4.27 8.39
N GLU A 36 6.77 4.60 9.67
CA GLU A 36 5.59 4.23 10.49
C GLU A 36 4.27 4.72 9.86
N LYS A 37 4.24 5.97 9.38
CA LYS A 37 3.07 6.53 8.68
C LYS A 37 2.83 5.82 7.34
N ARG A 38 3.90 5.49 6.61
CA ARG A 38 3.79 4.75 5.35
C ARG A 38 3.23 3.35 5.57
N ARG A 39 3.69 2.62 6.59
CA ARG A 39 3.17 1.28 6.95
C ARG A 39 1.69 1.32 7.26
N LYS A 40 1.25 2.27 8.10
CA LYS A 40 -0.18 2.44 8.41
C LYS A 40 -0.99 2.74 7.15
N LYS A 41 -0.51 3.64 6.31
CA LYS A 41 -1.20 4.01 5.07
C LYS A 41 -1.28 2.88 4.06
N LEU A 42 -0.21 2.10 3.88
CA LEU A 42 -0.22 0.91 3.04
C LEU A 42 -1.18 -0.14 3.59
N SER A 43 -1.21 -0.35 4.91
CA SER A 43 -2.19 -1.22 5.57
C SER A 43 -3.63 -0.79 5.25
N ASP A 44 -3.95 0.49 5.40
CA ASP A 44 -5.30 1.02 5.12
C ASP A 44 -5.69 0.87 3.64
N VAL A 45 -4.73 1.07 2.72
CA VAL A 45 -4.94 0.87 1.28
C VAL A 45 -5.20 -0.60 0.97
N PHE A 46 -4.42 -1.51 1.53
CA PHE A 46 -4.63 -2.95 1.35
C PHE A 46 -6.03 -3.36 1.83
N ASP A 47 -6.41 -2.96 3.05
CA ASP A 47 -7.72 -3.27 3.62
C ASP A 47 -8.87 -2.68 2.80
N THR A 48 -8.66 -1.52 2.17
CA THR A 48 -9.66 -0.91 1.28
C THR A 48 -9.81 -1.68 -0.02
N ILE A 49 -8.72 -2.24 -0.55
CA ILE A 49 -8.73 -3.00 -1.82
C ILE A 49 -9.30 -4.41 -1.62
N THR A 50 -8.97 -5.06 -0.50
CA THR A 50 -9.37 -6.45 -0.21
C THR A 50 -10.74 -6.59 0.43
N LYS A 51 -11.37 -5.48 0.79
CA LYS A 51 -12.80 -5.42 1.14
C LYS A 51 -13.71 -5.72 -0.04
#